data_AF-A0A6C0HHS6-F1
#
_entry.id   AF-A0A6C0HHS6-F1
#
_cell.length_a   1.000
_cell.length_b   1.000
_cell.length_c   1.000
_cell.angle_alpha   90.00
_cell.angle_beta   90.00
_cell.angle_gamma   90.00
#
_symmetry.space_group_name_H-M   'P 1'
#
loop_
_entity.id
_entity.type
_entity.pdbx_description
1 polymer ?
#
loop_
_entity_poly.entity_id
_entity_poly.type
_entity_poly.pdbx_seq_one_letter_code
_entity_poly.pdbx_strand_id
1 'polypeptide(L)'
;MDPLSHPWTLEQFRNIRPEQVKYTSDILSSEEEAKFKVVHAPVKSGKRSFPEIASLLKPTCVHIFVSSLNRKSEKLQHDELKKYGILVLLTYNKKTADSCIDIVMFLSNAGQEVLIHLDELDYGCKNNQILSGVYFKLKDEDNVKFILYSATIDVVRTDFLDDDKNGFRVLPPFVPPTAYYGINQYIENKKIVQATPFVEFPPSGKMVLTDQGKECIANLLKDTYNPMKKQHVGILRLSGKKEGEQDFKLFENNVHVVEEFAREWYIANNIEIKAAGGLNVLFVSSKHGSVNWDDSAFWSNLDSVVPVLIVICQMSGRSTEWKCHPYLSWFHTCRSLSCSASTQIQDQERVVYYETEYNKGTDIVLYGNENCALYSAGLIDSKELIDRTNKMLALTLNGRCQNSFRVFMKTPEVYDSWEEIPEPVISKLKLKKVDLINERLRLRKQMIYTQHKNNATLHHLVEVADYSWEDDGMYTTADFLKFCYLKETGRKAPKYNRTVWRKTELLKNLSAGMNKKNPLRLNLFYEDDERNPENYKFMVREIDRTEPVMFKNDSMYNFSDG
;
A
#
# COMPACT_ATOMS: atom_id res chain seq x y z
N MET A 1 -3.33 -27.18 -25.11
CA MET A 1 -3.46 -26.01 -25.99
C MET A 1 -2.23 -25.15 -25.78
N ASP A 2 -1.61 -24.69 -26.85
CA ASP A 2 -0.48 -23.75 -26.82
C ASP A 2 -0.82 -22.57 -25.87
N PRO A 3 0.07 -22.10 -24.99
CA PRO A 3 -0.23 -20.94 -24.16
C PRO A 3 -0.34 -19.74 -25.10
N LEU A 4 -1.59 -19.36 -25.44
CA LEU A 4 -1.93 -18.36 -26.44
C LEU A 4 -1.05 -17.12 -26.30
N SER A 5 -0.08 -16.96 -27.20
CA SER A 5 0.89 -15.88 -27.17
C SER A 5 0.18 -14.53 -27.34
N HIS A 6 0.25 -13.67 -26.32
CA HIS A 6 -0.23 -12.28 -26.41
C HIS A 6 0.52 -11.47 -27.49
N PRO A 7 -0.15 -10.51 -28.15
CA PRO A 7 -1.44 -9.91 -27.80
C PRO A 7 -2.65 -10.69 -28.35
N TRP A 8 -3.77 -10.68 -27.61
CA TRP A 8 -5.03 -11.27 -28.06
C TRP A 8 -5.86 -10.23 -28.83
N THR A 9 -6.58 -10.68 -29.85
CA THR A 9 -7.61 -9.87 -30.52
C THR A 9 -8.86 -9.74 -29.63
N LEU A 10 -9.71 -8.75 -29.93
CA LEU A 10 -10.98 -8.59 -29.22
C LEU A 10 -11.89 -9.83 -29.37
N GLU A 11 -11.84 -10.52 -30.51
CA GLU A 11 -12.57 -11.78 -30.73
C GLU A 11 -12.03 -12.92 -29.84
N GLN A 12 -10.71 -13.04 -29.71
CA GLN A 12 -10.11 -13.99 -28.77
C GLN A 12 -10.52 -13.69 -27.33
N PHE A 13 -10.53 -12.41 -26.92
CA PHE A 13 -11.06 -12.03 -25.61
C PHE A 13 -12.53 -12.41 -25.44
N ARG A 14 -13.39 -12.22 -26.45
CA ARG A 14 -14.80 -12.62 -26.40
C ARG A 14 -14.97 -14.12 -26.22
N ASN A 15 -14.10 -14.92 -26.83
CA ASN A 15 -14.17 -16.37 -26.74
C ASN A 15 -13.62 -16.92 -25.42
N ILE A 16 -12.57 -16.30 -24.87
CA ILE A 16 -11.85 -16.83 -23.69
C ILE A 16 -12.30 -16.16 -22.39
N ARG A 17 -12.63 -14.87 -22.42
CA ARG A 17 -12.98 -14.05 -21.24
C ARG A 17 -14.21 -13.16 -21.52
N PRO A 18 -15.36 -13.74 -21.90
CA PRO A 18 -16.54 -12.98 -22.32
C PRO A 18 -17.04 -11.99 -21.26
N GLU A 19 -16.95 -12.32 -19.96
CA GLU A 19 -17.40 -11.47 -18.86
C GLU A 19 -16.56 -10.20 -18.76
N GLN A 20 -15.24 -10.30 -18.99
CA GLN A 20 -14.34 -9.15 -18.98
C GLN A 20 -14.60 -8.24 -20.18
N VAL A 21 -14.88 -8.81 -21.35
CA VAL A 21 -15.27 -8.03 -22.52
C VAL A 21 -16.58 -7.30 -22.26
N LYS A 22 -17.60 -8.02 -21.79
CA LYS A 22 -18.91 -7.45 -21.48
C LYS A 22 -18.83 -6.32 -20.46
N TYR A 23 -18.11 -6.53 -19.36
CA TYR A 23 -17.90 -5.50 -18.35
C TYR A 23 -17.18 -4.29 -18.94
N THR A 24 -16.14 -4.53 -19.75
CA THR A 24 -15.37 -3.44 -20.35
C THR A 24 -16.20 -2.69 -21.39
N SER A 25 -16.95 -3.35 -22.26
CA SER A 25 -17.77 -2.70 -23.28
C SER A 25 -18.96 -1.95 -22.68
N ASP A 26 -19.71 -2.62 -21.81
CA ASP A 26 -21.04 -2.16 -21.40
C ASP A 26 -20.96 -1.19 -20.22
N ILE A 27 -19.91 -1.29 -19.39
CA ILE A 27 -19.79 -0.53 -18.14
C ILE A 27 -18.60 0.41 -18.18
N LEU A 28 -17.40 -0.08 -18.48
CA LEU A 28 -16.19 0.75 -18.43
C LEU A 28 -16.09 1.73 -19.61
N SER A 29 -16.33 1.22 -20.81
CA SER A 29 -16.21 1.94 -22.08
C SER A 29 -17.51 2.58 -22.55
N SER A 30 -18.60 2.44 -21.78
CA SER A 30 -19.87 3.11 -22.06
C SER A 30 -19.66 4.60 -22.37
N GLU A 31 -20.50 5.13 -23.25
CA GLU A 31 -20.45 6.54 -23.69
C GLU A 31 -20.72 7.56 -22.57
N GLU A 32 -21.03 7.07 -21.37
CA GLU A 32 -21.21 7.88 -20.20
C GLU A 32 -19.96 8.71 -19.89
N GLU A 33 -20.13 10.04 -19.90
CA GLU A 33 -19.06 11.06 -19.85
C GLU A 33 -18.33 11.20 -18.50
N ALA A 34 -18.43 10.20 -17.62
CA ALA A 34 -17.74 10.24 -16.34
C ALA A 34 -16.22 10.37 -16.55
N LYS A 35 -15.67 11.50 -16.11
CA LYS A 35 -14.24 11.82 -16.18
C LYS A 35 -13.42 10.87 -15.32
N PHE A 36 -13.97 10.43 -14.18
CA PHE A 36 -13.31 9.51 -13.26
C PHE A 36 -14.19 8.28 -13.05
N LYS A 37 -13.71 7.10 -13.48
CA LYS A 37 -14.39 5.82 -13.31
C LYS A 37 -13.62 4.96 -12.32
N VAL A 38 -14.22 4.61 -11.19
CA VAL A 38 -13.65 3.63 -10.24
C VAL A 38 -14.17 2.25 -10.54
N VAL A 39 -13.25 1.34 -10.87
CA VAL A 39 -13.50 -0.07 -11.13
C VAL A 39 -13.30 -0.83 -9.83
N HIS A 40 -14.38 -1.42 -9.35
CA HIS A 40 -14.35 -2.41 -8.29
C HIS A 40 -14.33 -3.81 -8.87
N ALA A 41 -13.30 -4.59 -8.54
CA ALA A 41 -13.23 -5.97 -8.96
C ALA A 41 -12.47 -6.83 -7.93
N PRO A 42 -12.84 -8.11 -7.74
CA PRO A 42 -12.20 -9.00 -6.77
C PRO A 42 -10.70 -9.19 -7.03
N VAL A 43 -9.91 -9.54 -6.01
CA VAL A 43 -8.46 -9.82 -6.16
C VAL A 43 -8.25 -10.97 -7.15
N LYS A 44 -7.21 -10.91 -8.01
CA LYS A 44 -6.93 -11.93 -9.05
C LYS A 44 -8.08 -12.27 -10.03
N SER A 45 -9.18 -11.50 -10.06
CA SER A 45 -10.26 -11.64 -11.06
C SER A 45 -9.88 -11.27 -12.51
N GLY A 46 -8.58 -11.05 -12.79
CA GLY A 46 -8.09 -10.72 -14.12
C GLY A 46 -8.28 -9.26 -14.54
N LYS A 47 -8.39 -8.33 -13.58
CA LYS A 47 -8.47 -6.86 -13.78
C LYS A 47 -7.51 -6.30 -14.84
N ARG A 48 -6.34 -6.91 -14.97
CA ARG A 48 -5.30 -6.54 -15.93
C ARG A 48 -5.79 -6.51 -17.38
N SER A 49 -6.79 -7.32 -17.74
CA SER A 49 -7.30 -7.32 -19.12
C SER A 49 -8.25 -6.18 -19.43
N PHE A 50 -8.75 -5.44 -18.44
CA PHE A 50 -9.59 -4.25 -18.68
C PHE A 50 -8.90 -3.16 -19.50
N PRO A 51 -7.65 -2.72 -19.19
CA PRO A 51 -6.95 -1.76 -20.04
C PRO A 51 -6.65 -2.33 -21.44
N GLU A 52 -6.35 -3.62 -21.56
CA GLU A 52 -6.09 -4.31 -22.84
C GLU A 52 -7.34 -4.32 -23.72
N ILE A 53 -8.50 -4.68 -23.16
CA ILE A 53 -9.78 -4.70 -23.88
C ILE A 53 -10.23 -3.26 -24.17
N ALA A 54 -10.03 -2.32 -23.25
CA ALA A 54 -10.41 -0.93 -23.45
C ALA A 54 -9.65 -0.30 -24.63
N SER A 55 -8.34 -0.58 -24.79
CA SER A 55 -7.56 -0.07 -25.92
C SER A 55 -7.99 -0.66 -27.26
N LEU A 56 -8.45 -1.92 -27.27
CA LEU A 56 -9.01 -2.55 -28.46
C LEU A 56 -10.40 -2.02 -28.82
N LEU A 57 -11.21 -1.63 -27.82
CA LEU A 57 -12.54 -1.05 -28.03
C LEU A 57 -12.49 0.43 -28.45
N LYS A 58 -11.49 1.18 -27.97
CA LYS A 58 -11.31 2.61 -28.25
C LYS A 58 -9.92 2.91 -28.84
N PRO A 59 -9.58 2.35 -30.02
CA PRO A 59 -8.24 2.50 -30.60
C PRO A 59 -7.88 3.94 -31.01
N THR A 60 -8.86 4.85 -31.06
CA THR A 60 -8.66 6.28 -31.33
C THR A 60 -8.19 7.06 -30.10
N CYS A 61 -8.36 6.52 -28.89
CA CYS A 61 -7.88 7.12 -27.65
C CYS A 61 -6.42 6.75 -27.41
N VAL A 62 -5.68 7.62 -26.71
CA VAL A 62 -4.35 7.26 -26.19
C VAL A 62 -4.52 6.64 -24.82
N HIS A 63 -4.24 5.35 -24.72
CA HIS A 63 -4.30 4.61 -23.46
C HIS A 63 -2.94 4.67 -22.75
N ILE A 64 -2.95 5.14 -21.50
CA ILE A 64 -1.76 5.24 -20.65
C ILE A 64 -1.97 4.41 -19.40
N PHE A 65 -1.09 3.45 -19.15
CA PHE A 65 -1.09 2.67 -17.91
C PHE A 65 -0.01 3.20 -16.97
N VAL A 66 -0.40 3.65 -15.79
CA VAL A 66 0.51 4.24 -14.81
C VAL A 66 0.59 3.34 -13.57
N SER A 67 1.82 2.98 -13.20
CA SER A 67 2.10 2.18 -12.01
C SER A 67 3.19 2.81 -11.15
N SER A 68 3.04 2.73 -9.83
CA SER A 68 4.07 3.15 -8.87
C SER A 68 5.12 2.08 -8.61
N LEU A 69 4.86 0.83 -9.02
CA LEU A 69 5.80 -0.26 -8.83
C LEU A 69 6.71 -0.43 -10.05
N ASN A 70 8.01 -0.58 -9.76
CA ASN A 70 9.04 -0.88 -10.75
C ASN A 70 9.77 -2.17 -10.34
N ARG A 71 9.02 -3.26 -10.20
CA ARG A 71 9.58 -4.56 -9.79
C ARG A 71 9.91 -5.40 -11.03
N LYS A 72 10.94 -6.25 -10.92
CA LYS A 72 11.32 -7.20 -12.00
C LYS A 72 10.14 -8.07 -12.45
N SER A 73 9.26 -8.47 -11.54
CA SER A 73 8.07 -9.28 -11.82
C SER A 73 7.00 -8.58 -12.66
N GLU A 74 7.00 -7.24 -12.72
CA GLU A 74 6.02 -6.46 -13.48
C GLU A 74 6.50 -6.15 -14.90
N LYS A 75 7.80 -6.34 -15.19
CA LYS A 75 8.37 -6.03 -16.50
C LYS A 75 7.67 -6.82 -17.63
N LEU A 76 7.42 -8.11 -17.42
CA LEU A 76 6.68 -8.94 -18.38
C LEU A 76 5.26 -8.41 -18.61
N GLN A 77 4.58 -7.98 -17.55
CA GLN A 77 3.23 -7.41 -17.65
C GLN A 77 3.23 -6.09 -18.42
N HIS A 78 4.19 -5.21 -18.13
CA HIS A 78 4.36 -3.94 -18.84
C HIS A 78 4.68 -4.17 -20.32
N ASP A 79 5.54 -5.14 -20.65
CA ASP A 79 5.90 -5.44 -22.02
C ASP A 79 4.73 -6.05 -22.80
N GLU A 80 3.87 -6.83 -22.14
CA GLU A 80 2.61 -7.30 -22.72
C GLU A 80 1.59 -6.17 -22.94
N LEU A 81 1.39 -5.25 -21.99
CA LEU A 81 0.49 -4.10 -22.17
C LEU A 81 0.89 -3.24 -23.37
N LYS A 82 2.20 -3.00 -23.56
CA LYS A 82 2.70 -2.24 -24.72
C LYS A 82 2.34 -2.87 -26.06
N LYS A 83 2.20 -4.21 -26.14
CA LYS A 83 1.78 -4.89 -27.38
C LYS A 83 0.37 -4.51 -27.83
N TYR A 84 -0.46 -3.99 -26.92
CA TYR A 84 -1.80 -3.47 -27.21
C TYR A 84 -1.81 -1.97 -27.56
N GLY A 85 -0.64 -1.36 -27.79
CA GLY A 85 -0.52 0.08 -28.04
C GLY A 85 -0.67 0.96 -26.79
N ILE A 86 -0.68 0.36 -25.59
CA ILE A 86 -0.81 1.08 -24.33
C ILE A 86 0.56 1.65 -23.94
N LEU A 87 0.60 2.95 -23.66
CA LEU A 87 1.80 3.60 -23.15
C LEU A 87 1.96 3.31 -21.65
N VAL A 88 2.99 2.57 -21.27
CA VAL A 88 3.25 2.24 -19.86
C VAL A 88 4.24 3.23 -19.25
N LEU A 89 3.80 3.98 -18.24
CA LEU A 89 4.58 4.99 -17.54
C LEU A 89 4.75 4.60 -16.06
N LEU A 90 6.01 4.50 -15.60
CA LEU A 90 6.32 4.14 -14.22
C LEU A 90 6.57 5.40 -13.39
N THR A 91 5.90 5.54 -12.26
CA THR A 91 5.95 6.73 -11.40
C THR A 91 6.43 6.36 -10.00
N TYR A 92 7.72 6.04 -9.87
CA TYR A 92 8.35 5.63 -8.61
C TYR A 92 9.18 6.73 -7.94
N ASN A 93 9.36 7.88 -8.62
CA ASN A 93 9.93 9.10 -8.05
C ASN A 93 9.33 10.35 -8.70
N LYS A 94 9.66 11.53 -8.15
CA LYS A 94 9.17 12.83 -8.64
C LYS A 94 9.52 13.08 -10.11
N LYS A 95 10.76 12.82 -10.53
CA LYS A 95 11.19 13.02 -11.92
C LYS A 95 10.34 12.20 -12.90
N THR A 96 10.08 10.94 -12.56
CA THR A 96 9.26 10.06 -13.41
C THR A 96 7.77 10.47 -13.41
N ALA A 97 7.27 11.03 -12.32
CA ALA A 97 5.94 11.61 -12.27
C ALA A 97 5.83 12.90 -13.09
N ASP A 98 6.81 13.80 -12.98
CA ASP A 98 6.87 15.03 -13.77
C ASP A 98 6.92 14.68 -15.28
N SER A 99 7.74 13.70 -15.68
CA SER A 99 7.76 13.22 -17.07
C SER A 99 6.43 12.59 -17.50
N CYS A 100 5.73 11.88 -16.62
CA CYS A 100 4.39 11.36 -16.92
C CYS A 100 3.40 12.49 -17.18
N ILE A 101 3.41 13.53 -16.34
CA ILE A 101 2.56 14.72 -16.50
C ILE A 101 2.88 15.42 -17.83
N ASP A 102 4.15 15.66 -18.12
CA ASP A 102 4.58 16.34 -19.35
C ASP A 102 4.09 15.60 -20.61
N ILE A 103 4.20 14.27 -20.63
CA ILE A 103 3.72 13.43 -21.74
C ILE A 103 2.20 13.53 -21.88
N VAL A 104 1.45 13.39 -20.79
CA VAL A 104 -0.02 13.50 -20.84
C VAL A 104 -0.45 14.87 -21.33
N MET A 105 0.15 15.93 -20.80
CA MET A 105 -0.16 17.31 -21.20
C MET A 105 0.14 17.55 -22.67
N PHE A 106 1.26 17.02 -23.19
CA PHE A 106 1.59 17.11 -24.61
C PHE A 106 0.50 16.47 -25.49
N LEU A 107 0.07 15.25 -25.14
CA LEU A 107 -0.97 14.52 -25.88
C LEU A 107 -2.34 15.23 -25.79
N SER A 108 -2.72 15.67 -24.59
CA SER A 108 -3.95 16.44 -24.34
C SER A 108 -3.99 17.74 -25.14
N ASN A 109 -2.90 18.51 -25.16
CA ASN A 109 -2.77 19.77 -25.92
C ASN A 109 -2.78 19.56 -27.43
N ALA A 110 -2.42 18.36 -27.91
CA ALA A 110 -2.58 17.98 -29.31
C ALA A 110 -4.03 17.62 -29.67
N GLY A 111 -4.98 17.73 -28.73
CA GLY A 111 -6.39 17.42 -28.93
C GLY A 111 -6.72 15.93 -28.88
N GLN A 112 -5.80 15.09 -28.39
CA GLN A 112 -6.04 13.66 -28.27
C GLN A 112 -6.80 13.35 -26.98
N GLU A 113 -7.81 12.48 -27.05
CA GLU A 113 -8.45 11.92 -25.87
C GLU A 113 -7.49 10.93 -25.19
N VAL A 114 -7.18 11.18 -23.92
CA VAL A 114 -6.24 10.39 -23.12
C VAL A 114 -6.98 9.64 -22.02
N LEU A 115 -6.85 8.31 -22.02
CA LEU A 115 -7.40 7.43 -20.99
C LEU A 115 -6.29 6.92 -20.08
N ILE A 116 -6.26 7.43 -18.85
CA ILE A 116 -5.26 7.06 -17.84
C ILE A 116 -5.81 5.94 -16.96
N HIS A 117 -5.16 4.79 -17.05
CA HIS A 117 -5.39 3.61 -16.23
C HIS A 117 -4.44 3.64 -15.02
N LEU A 118 -4.97 3.87 -13.82
CA LEU A 118 -4.21 3.84 -12.57
C LEU A 118 -4.44 2.52 -11.83
N ASP A 119 -3.37 1.74 -11.67
CA ASP A 119 -3.39 0.48 -10.90
C ASP A 119 -2.86 0.69 -9.47
N GLU A 120 -3.17 -0.26 -8.59
CA GLU A 120 -2.76 -0.29 -7.18
C GLU A 120 -3.09 0.98 -6.37
N LEU A 121 -4.27 1.56 -6.60
CA LEU A 121 -4.71 2.76 -5.88
C LEU A 121 -4.70 2.59 -4.36
N ASP A 122 -4.93 1.38 -3.85
CA ASP A 122 -4.86 1.04 -2.42
C ASP A 122 -3.48 1.35 -1.79
N TYR A 123 -2.43 1.59 -2.60
CA TYR A 123 -1.06 1.90 -2.17
C TYR A 123 -0.51 3.21 -2.71
N GLY A 124 -1.14 3.86 -3.70
CA GLY A 124 -0.63 5.03 -4.40
C GLY A 124 -1.42 6.32 -4.18
N CYS A 125 -2.57 6.24 -3.54
CA CYS A 125 -3.56 7.32 -3.49
C CYS A 125 -3.33 8.41 -2.45
N LYS A 126 -2.43 8.24 -1.49
CA LYS A 126 -2.33 9.21 -0.40
C LYS A 126 -1.78 10.53 -0.91
N ASN A 127 -2.22 11.64 -0.32
CA ASN A 127 -1.78 13.00 -0.70
C ASN A 127 -0.24 13.21 -0.65
N ASN A 128 0.50 12.33 0.03
CA ASN A 128 1.96 12.35 0.10
C ASN A 128 2.65 11.34 -0.84
N GLN A 129 1.90 10.60 -1.64
CA GLN A 129 2.42 9.60 -2.58
C GLN A 129 2.54 10.18 -4.00
N ILE A 130 3.42 9.58 -4.79
CA ILE A 130 3.82 10.16 -6.09
C ILE A 130 2.67 10.12 -7.12
N LEU A 131 1.85 9.06 -7.09
CA LEU A 131 0.71 8.89 -7.99
C LEU A 131 -0.39 9.94 -7.74
N SER A 132 -0.63 10.34 -6.48
CA SER A 132 -1.59 11.41 -6.21
C SER A 132 -1.15 12.74 -6.80
N GLY A 133 0.16 13.04 -6.82
CA GLY A 133 0.71 14.21 -7.50
C GLY A 133 0.41 14.25 -9.00
N VAL A 134 0.51 13.10 -9.68
CA VAL A 134 0.13 12.96 -11.10
C VAL A 134 -1.36 13.21 -11.29
N TYR A 135 -2.20 12.56 -10.49
CA TYR A 135 -3.64 12.74 -10.53
C TYR A 135 -4.05 14.21 -10.31
N PHE A 136 -3.57 14.85 -9.24
CA PHE A 136 -3.94 16.23 -8.90
C PHE A 136 -3.56 17.24 -9.98
N LYS A 137 -2.53 16.95 -10.77
CA LYS A 137 -2.08 17.82 -11.87
C LYS A 137 -2.88 17.65 -13.15
N LEU A 138 -3.44 16.47 -13.38
CA LEU A 138 -4.08 16.09 -14.63
C LEU A 138 -5.61 16.00 -14.54
N LYS A 139 -6.17 15.96 -13.32
CA LYS A 139 -7.62 15.81 -13.08
C LYS A 139 -8.47 16.91 -13.69
N ASP A 140 -7.92 18.10 -13.89
CA ASP A 140 -8.66 19.26 -14.40
C ASP A 140 -8.55 19.41 -15.93
N GLU A 141 -7.79 18.54 -16.61
CA GLU A 141 -7.62 18.56 -18.08
C GLU A 141 -8.82 17.92 -18.79
N ASP A 142 -9.47 18.63 -19.72
CA ASP A 142 -10.74 18.19 -20.32
C ASP A 142 -10.62 16.92 -21.17
N ASN A 143 -9.51 16.78 -21.91
CA ASN A 143 -9.25 15.62 -22.76
C ASN A 143 -8.71 14.41 -21.99
N VAL A 144 -8.56 14.50 -20.66
CA VAL A 144 -7.99 13.43 -19.83
C VAL A 144 -9.08 12.81 -18.97
N LYS A 145 -9.26 11.49 -19.10
CA LYS A 145 -10.14 10.70 -18.25
C LYS A 145 -9.35 9.65 -17.49
N PHE A 146 -9.84 9.32 -16.30
CA PHE A 146 -9.19 8.37 -15.38
C PHE A 146 -10.04 7.13 -15.19
N ILE A 147 -9.38 5.98 -15.28
CA ILE A 147 -9.90 4.69 -14.89
C ILE A 147 -9.05 4.19 -13.71
N LEU A 148 -9.73 4.03 -12.59
CA LEU A 148 -9.14 3.83 -11.27
C LEU A 148 -9.43 2.41 -10.80
N TYR A 149 -8.40 1.55 -10.72
CA TYR A 149 -8.57 0.15 -10.32
C TYR A 149 -8.26 -0.04 -8.82
N SER A 150 -9.21 -0.62 -8.08
CA SER A 150 -9.02 -0.91 -6.65
C SER A 150 -9.79 -2.16 -6.23
N ALA A 151 -9.23 -2.89 -5.26
CA ALA A 151 -9.95 -3.96 -4.55
C ALA A 151 -10.72 -3.42 -3.34
N THR A 152 -10.42 -2.21 -2.86
CA THR A 152 -11.01 -1.59 -1.67
C THR A 152 -11.47 -0.16 -1.96
N ILE A 153 -12.67 0.00 -2.54
CA ILE A 153 -13.20 1.31 -3.01
C ILE A 153 -13.24 2.35 -1.90
N ASP A 154 -13.60 1.97 -0.68
CA ASP A 154 -13.80 2.93 0.42
C ASP A 154 -12.50 3.67 0.78
N VAL A 155 -11.34 3.02 0.60
CA VAL A 155 -10.03 3.68 0.74
C VAL A 155 -9.83 4.73 -0.35
N VAL A 156 -10.19 4.41 -1.59
CA VAL A 156 -10.12 5.37 -2.71
C VAL A 156 -11.05 6.55 -2.46
N ARG A 157 -12.29 6.30 -1.98
CA ARG A 157 -13.23 7.36 -1.59
C ARG A 157 -12.67 8.27 -0.52
N THR A 158 -12.12 7.70 0.54
CA THR A 158 -11.70 8.47 1.72
C THR A 158 -10.37 9.20 1.52
N ASP A 159 -9.40 8.58 0.82
CA ASP A 159 -8.03 9.09 0.74
C ASP A 159 -7.71 9.85 -0.57
N PHE A 160 -8.45 9.59 -1.65
CA PHE A 160 -8.13 10.09 -3.00
C PHE A 160 -9.16 11.06 -3.57
N LEU A 161 -10.41 10.92 -3.16
CA LEU A 161 -11.54 11.59 -3.77
C LEU A 161 -12.02 12.71 -2.84
N ASP A 162 -11.99 13.95 -3.33
CA ASP A 162 -12.84 14.99 -2.76
C ASP A 162 -14.28 14.60 -3.13
N ASP A 163 -15.13 14.35 -2.12
CA ASP A 163 -16.56 14.00 -2.29
C ASP A 163 -17.35 15.04 -3.13
N ASP A 164 -16.76 16.21 -3.38
CA ASP A 164 -17.38 17.39 -3.99
C ASP A 164 -17.07 17.59 -5.49
N LYS A 165 -16.41 16.62 -6.17
CA LYS A 165 -16.08 16.77 -7.60
C LYS A 165 -17.12 16.14 -8.53
N ASN A 166 -17.77 16.99 -9.34
CA ASN A 166 -18.54 16.60 -10.52
C ASN A 166 -17.71 15.71 -11.48
N GLY A 167 -18.33 14.66 -12.02
CA GLY A 167 -17.72 13.76 -13.01
C GLY A 167 -17.10 12.47 -12.45
N PHE A 168 -17.24 12.22 -11.15
CA PHE A 168 -16.82 10.97 -10.51
C PHE A 168 -17.92 9.90 -10.51
N ARG A 169 -17.56 8.64 -10.82
CA ARG A 169 -18.48 7.51 -10.80
C ARG A 169 -17.80 6.25 -10.29
N VAL A 170 -18.38 5.64 -9.25
CA VAL A 170 -18.09 4.24 -8.90
C VAL A 170 -18.91 3.34 -9.82
N LEU A 171 -18.22 2.50 -10.59
CA LEU A 171 -18.88 1.55 -11.47
C LEU A 171 -19.45 0.37 -10.66
N PRO A 172 -20.52 -0.28 -11.15
CA PRO A 172 -20.99 -1.54 -10.60
C PRO A 172 -19.83 -2.54 -10.46
N PRO A 173 -19.78 -3.35 -9.39
CA PRO A 173 -18.71 -4.33 -9.21
C PRO A 173 -18.61 -5.32 -10.37
N PHE A 174 -17.39 -5.65 -10.79
CA PHE A 174 -17.16 -6.74 -11.73
C PHE A 174 -17.49 -8.07 -11.09
N VAL A 175 -18.38 -8.82 -11.74
CA VAL A 175 -18.70 -10.21 -11.37
C VAL A 175 -17.84 -11.13 -12.24
N PRO A 176 -16.84 -11.83 -11.66
CA PRO A 176 -16.02 -12.77 -12.41
C PRO A 176 -16.84 -14.00 -12.87
N PRO A 177 -16.33 -14.80 -13.84
CA PRO A 177 -17.01 -16.00 -14.29
C PRO A 177 -17.23 -16.99 -13.14
N THR A 178 -18.19 -17.91 -13.28
CA THR A 178 -18.50 -18.91 -12.25
C THR A 178 -17.32 -19.84 -11.92
N ALA A 179 -16.37 -19.98 -12.85
CA ALA A 179 -15.13 -20.72 -12.63
C ALA A 179 -14.16 -20.02 -11.67
N TYR A 180 -14.34 -18.73 -11.37
CA TYR A 180 -13.50 -18.03 -10.40
C TYR A 180 -13.88 -18.42 -8.98
N TYR A 181 -12.99 -19.13 -8.30
CA TYR A 181 -13.11 -19.48 -6.89
C TYR A 181 -12.47 -18.39 -6.03
N GLY A 182 -13.29 -17.42 -5.62
CA GLY A 182 -12.90 -16.26 -4.83
C GLY A 182 -13.18 -16.38 -3.34
N ILE A 183 -12.89 -15.30 -2.61
CA ILE A 183 -13.07 -15.23 -1.16
C ILE A 183 -14.53 -15.45 -0.72
N ASN A 184 -15.52 -15.05 -1.52
CA ASN A 184 -16.93 -15.28 -1.22
C ASN A 184 -17.26 -16.79 -1.19
N GLN A 185 -16.72 -17.57 -2.14
CA GLN A 185 -16.89 -19.02 -2.12
C GLN A 185 -16.22 -19.68 -0.92
N TYR A 186 -15.07 -19.18 -0.46
CA TYR A 186 -14.46 -19.64 0.80
C TYR A 186 -15.39 -19.39 2.00
N ILE A 187 -16.12 -18.26 2.02
CA ILE A 187 -17.09 -17.94 3.08
C ILE A 187 -18.32 -18.86 3.00
N GLU A 188 -18.94 -18.95 1.83
CA GLU A 188 -20.15 -19.76 1.60
C GLU A 188 -19.92 -21.24 1.92
N ASN A 189 -18.74 -21.77 1.55
CA ASN A 189 -18.35 -23.16 1.80
C ASN A 189 -17.79 -23.39 3.21
N LYS A 190 -17.76 -22.38 4.09
CA LYS A 190 -17.17 -22.43 5.45
C LYS A 190 -15.72 -22.92 5.43
N LYS A 191 -14.96 -22.48 4.42
CA LYS A 191 -13.54 -22.78 4.20
C LYS A 191 -12.62 -21.66 4.65
N ILE A 192 -13.16 -20.54 5.13
CA ILE A 192 -12.39 -19.55 5.86
C ILE A 192 -12.60 -19.72 7.36
N VAL A 193 -11.50 -19.67 8.11
CA VAL A 193 -11.45 -19.78 9.57
C VAL A 193 -10.62 -18.61 10.10
N GLN A 194 -11.09 -17.97 11.17
CA GLN A 194 -10.34 -16.91 11.84
C GLN A 194 -8.98 -17.45 12.30
N ALA A 195 -7.92 -16.92 11.72
CA ALA A 195 -6.57 -17.25 12.09
C ALA A 195 -6.31 -16.82 13.54
N THR A 196 -5.83 -17.77 14.32
CA THR A 196 -5.18 -17.58 15.60
C THR A 196 -3.68 -17.89 15.43
N PRO A 197 -2.84 -17.51 16.39
CA PRO A 197 -1.42 -17.75 16.26
C PRO A 197 -1.15 -19.27 16.11
N PHE A 198 -0.28 -19.67 15.19
CA PHE A 198 0.09 -21.07 14.94
C PHE A 198 0.95 -21.69 16.06
N VAL A 199 1.83 -20.90 16.67
CA VAL A 199 2.67 -21.29 17.81
C VAL A 199 2.46 -20.33 18.95
N GLU A 200 2.94 -20.64 20.14
CA GLU A 200 3.08 -19.68 21.24
C GLU A 200 4.45 -19.83 21.86
N PHE A 201 4.93 -18.77 22.50
CA PHE A 201 6.19 -18.79 23.23
C PHE A 201 5.93 -18.44 24.70
N PRO A 202 5.47 -19.42 25.51
CA PRO A 202 5.24 -19.24 26.93
C PRO A 202 6.46 -18.67 27.67
N PRO A 203 6.29 -18.17 28.91
CA PRO A 203 7.37 -17.59 29.72
C PRO A 203 8.58 -18.51 29.93
N SER A 204 8.40 -19.82 29.77
CA SER A 204 9.46 -20.82 29.77
C SER A 204 10.45 -20.68 28.61
N GLY A 205 10.13 -19.85 27.61
CA GLY A 205 10.95 -19.59 26.40
C GLY A 205 10.86 -20.69 25.34
N LYS A 206 10.20 -21.82 25.63
CA LYS A 206 10.05 -22.93 24.69
C LYS A 206 8.82 -22.72 23.80
N MET A 207 9.00 -22.89 22.49
CA MET A 207 7.90 -22.84 21.53
C MET A 207 6.92 -24.00 21.78
N VAL A 208 5.62 -23.73 21.71
CA VAL A 208 4.55 -24.75 21.74
C VAL A 208 3.61 -24.52 20.58
N LEU A 209 3.01 -25.59 20.04
CA LEU A 209 1.92 -25.47 19.07
C LEU A 209 0.63 -25.04 19.79
N THR A 210 -0.08 -24.07 19.22
CA THR A 210 -1.46 -23.77 19.63
C THR A 210 -2.41 -24.85 19.15
N ASP A 211 -3.66 -24.82 19.62
CA ASP A 211 -4.68 -25.75 19.14
C ASP A 211 -4.91 -25.64 17.63
N GLN A 212 -4.91 -24.42 17.07
CA GLN A 212 -5.02 -24.22 15.62
C GLN A 212 -3.74 -24.69 14.89
N GLY A 213 -2.55 -24.51 15.48
CA GLY A 213 -1.32 -25.06 14.94
C GLY A 213 -1.35 -26.59 14.84
N LYS A 214 -1.79 -27.26 15.91
CA LYS A 214 -1.99 -28.72 15.94
C LYS A 214 -3.04 -29.17 14.91
N GLU A 215 -4.16 -28.45 14.83
CA GLU A 215 -5.22 -28.71 13.85
C GLU A 215 -4.69 -28.62 12.42
N CYS A 216 -3.95 -27.57 12.08
CA CYS A 216 -3.36 -27.39 10.75
C CYS A 216 -2.42 -28.56 10.40
N ILE A 217 -1.53 -28.96 11.31
CA ILE A 217 -0.63 -30.10 11.06
C ILE A 217 -1.43 -31.39 10.92
N ALA A 218 -2.39 -31.65 11.80
CA ALA A 218 -3.22 -32.86 11.71
C ALA A 218 -4.03 -32.91 10.39
N ASN A 219 -4.56 -31.78 9.94
CA ASN A 219 -5.29 -31.68 8.67
C ASN A 219 -4.36 -31.92 7.47
N LEU A 220 -3.14 -31.38 7.49
CA LEU A 220 -2.13 -31.65 6.47
C LEU A 220 -1.84 -33.15 6.36
N LEU A 221 -1.54 -33.78 7.49
CA LEU A 221 -1.25 -35.22 7.54
C LEU A 221 -2.44 -36.05 7.06
N LYS A 222 -3.66 -35.73 7.53
CA LYS A 222 -4.89 -36.42 7.12
C LYS A 222 -5.15 -36.30 5.62
N ASP A 223 -4.95 -35.13 5.04
CA ASP A 223 -5.16 -34.91 3.62
C ASP A 223 -4.12 -35.63 2.76
N THR A 224 -2.84 -35.65 3.18
CA THR A 224 -1.75 -36.38 2.49
C THR A 224 -2.05 -37.87 2.36
N TYR A 225 -2.53 -38.51 3.42
CA TYR A 225 -2.80 -39.96 3.42
C TYR A 225 -4.23 -40.32 2.99
N ASN A 226 -5.01 -39.34 2.52
CA ASN A 226 -6.33 -39.61 1.97
C ASN A 226 -6.21 -39.97 0.48
N PRO A 227 -6.50 -41.22 0.07
CA PRO A 227 -6.34 -41.65 -1.32
C PRO A 227 -7.28 -40.94 -2.30
N MET A 228 -8.30 -40.23 -1.80
CA MET A 228 -9.23 -39.45 -2.61
C MET A 228 -8.76 -38.01 -2.83
N LYS A 229 -7.69 -37.57 -2.15
CA LYS A 229 -7.16 -36.21 -2.20
C LYS A 229 -5.76 -36.20 -2.84
N LYS A 230 -5.41 -35.05 -3.42
CA LYS A 230 -4.05 -34.78 -3.93
C LYS A 230 -3.28 -33.82 -3.03
N GLN A 231 -3.96 -33.26 -2.05
CA GLN A 231 -3.42 -32.27 -1.14
C GLN A 231 -2.41 -32.91 -0.18
N HIS A 232 -1.20 -32.38 -0.20
CA HIS A 232 -0.11 -32.81 0.68
C HIS A 232 0.80 -31.64 1.09
N VAL A 233 0.39 -30.40 0.80
CA VAL A 233 1.13 -29.18 1.09
C VAL A 233 0.32 -28.31 2.04
N GLY A 234 0.94 -27.83 3.12
CA GLY A 234 0.43 -26.74 3.97
C GLY A 234 1.35 -25.53 3.85
N ILE A 235 0.80 -24.33 3.75
CA ILE A 235 1.61 -23.10 3.69
C ILE A 235 1.34 -22.26 4.94
N LEU A 236 2.38 -22.05 5.74
CA LEU A 236 2.35 -21.23 6.95
C LEU A 236 3.12 -19.92 6.72
N ARG A 237 2.45 -18.79 6.93
CA ARG A 237 3.09 -17.49 6.91
C ARG A 237 3.41 -16.97 8.31
N LEU A 238 4.69 -16.73 8.56
CA LEU A 238 5.19 -16.12 9.80
C LEU A 238 5.76 -14.74 9.50
N SER A 239 5.15 -13.71 10.08
CA SER A 239 5.45 -12.33 9.68
C SER A 239 5.53 -11.32 10.82
N GLY A 240 5.37 -11.77 12.06
CA GLY A 240 5.59 -10.94 13.24
C GLY A 240 7.04 -10.95 13.70
N LYS A 241 7.27 -10.21 14.79
CA LYS A 241 8.58 -10.11 15.45
C LYS A 241 8.39 -10.16 16.96
N LYS A 242 9.18 -10.98 17.65
CA LYS A 242 9.26 -11.02 19.11
C LYS A 242 10.61 -10.46 19.55
N GLU A 243 10.59 -9.37 20.34
CA GLU A 243 11.80 -8.81 20.97
C GLU A 243 12.94 -8.48 19.98
N GLY A 244 12.57 -8.11 18.75
CA GLY A 244 13.52 -7.81 17.67
C GLY A 244 13.91 -9.03 16.81
N GLU A 245 13.58 -10.24 17.24
CA GLU A 245 13.74 -11.46 16.45
C GLU A 245 12.49 -11.76 15.60
N GLN A 246 12.68 -12.29 14.39
CA GLN A 246 11.57 -12.62 13.49
C GLN A 246 10.95 -13.96 13.91
N ASP A 247 9.61 -14.03 13.95
CA ASP A 247 8.90 -15.27 14.30
C ASP A 247 9.32 -16.45 13.41
N PHE A 248 9.63 -16.17 12.15
CA PHE A 248 10.18 -17.13 11.21
C PHE A 248 11.45 -17.82 11.71
N LYS A 249 12.41 -17.05 12.24
CA LYS A 249 13.67 -17.58 12.77
C LYS A 249 13.46 -18.35 14.06
N LEU A 250 12.60 -17.82 14.93
CA LEU A 250 12.24 -18.51 16.17
C LEU A 250 11.60 -19.87 15.88
N PHE A 251 10.71 -19.92 14.88
CA PHE A 251 10.11 -21.17 14.44
C PHE A 251 11.15 -22.11 13.81
N GLU A 252 12.03 -21.60 12.96
CA GLU A 252 13.12 -22.37 12.34
C GLU A 252 14.00 -23.06 13.40
N ASN A 253 14.40 -22.32 14.43
CA ASN A 253 15.19 -22.85 15.53
C ASN A 253 14.44 -23.89 16.40
N ASN A 254 13.11 -23.96 16.29
CA ASN A 254 12.25 -24.83 17.08
C ASN A 254 11.40 -25.78 16.23
N VAL A 255 11.79 -26.05 14.98
CA VAL A 255 11.02 -26.88 14.04
C VAL A 255 10.72 -28.29 14.58
N HIS A 256 11.59 -28.81 15.45
CA HIS A 256 11.43 -30.10 16.13
C HIS A 256 10.10 -30.25 16.88
N VAL A 257 9.51 -29.15 17.37
CA VAL A 257 8.20 -29.18 18.05
C VAL A 257 7.09 -29.64 17.11
N VAL A 258 7.17 -29.25 15.83
CA VAL A 258 6.21 -29.63 14.79
C VAL A 258 6.45 -31.06 14.32
N GLU A 259 7.72 -31.43 14.14
CA GLU A 259 8.13 -32.78 13.77
C GLU A 259 7.73 -33.81 14.85
N GLU A 260 7.88 -33.45 16.13
CA GLU A 260 7.47 -34.29 17.26
C GLU A 260 5.96 -34.50 17.29
N PHE A 261 5.17 -33.44 17.12
CA PHE A 261 3.71 -33.57 17.03
C PHE A 261 3.28 -34.47 15.86
N ALA A 262 3.91 -34.31 14.68
CA ALA A 262 3.64 -35.19 13.54
C ALA A 262 4.00 -36.65 13.84
N ARG A 263 5.12 -36.89 14.52
CA ARG A 263 5.53 -38.24 14.98
C ARG A 263 4.51 -38.87 15.92
N GLU A 264 4.01 -38.11 16.90
CA GLU A 264 2.96 -38.57 17.80
C GLU A 264 1.66 -38.89 17.05
N TRP A 265 1.30 -38.05 16.08
CA TRP A 265 0.14 -38.28 15.22
C TRP A 265 0.27 -39.57 14.40
N TYR A 266 1.45 -39.85 13.82
CA TYR A 266 1.72 -41.11 13.10
C TYR A 266 1.52 -42.33 13.99
N ILE A 267 2.05 -42.30 15.21
CA ILE A 267 1.91 -43.38 16.19
C ILE A 267 0.43 -43.58 16.54
N ALA A 268 -0.28 -42.50 16.83
CA ALA A 268 -1.70 -42.56 17.20
C ALA A 268 -2.60 -43.12 16.08
N ASN A 269 -2.18 -42.97 14.81
CA ASN A 269 -2.94 -43.42 13.64
C ASN A 269 -2.37 -44.70 12.99
N ASN A 270 -1.41 -45.39 13.64
CA ASN A 270 -0.75 -46.60 13.12
C ASN A 270 -0.14 -46.44 11.71
N ILE A 271 0.48 -45.29 11.44
CA ILE A 271 1.19 -45.02 10.17
C ILE A 271 2.68 -45.23 10.38
N GLU A 272 3.30 -46.09 9.58
CA GLU A 272 4.73 -46.37 9.68
C GLU A 272 5.56 -45.20 9.11
N ILE A 273 6.36 -44.54 9.94
CA ILE A 273 7.13 -43.34 9.57
C ILE A 273 8.08 -43.57 8.39
N LYS A 274 8.71 -44.75 8.32
CA LYS A 274 9.58 -45.12 7.19
C LYS A 274 8.83 -45.20 5.86
N ALA A 275 7.56 -45.57 5.88
CA ALA A 275 6.69 -45.58 4.71
C ALA A 275 6.12 -44.19 4.40
N ALA A 276 5.98 -43.33 5.42
CA ALA A 276 5.41 -41.98 5.35
C ALA A 276 6.43 -40.86 5.03
N GLY A 277 7.73 -41.15 4.98
CA GLY A 277 8.77 -40.15 4.70
C GLY A 277 8.96 -39.05 5.75
N GLY A 278 8.12 -38.99 6.78
CA GLY A 278 8.10 -37.92 7.79
C GLY A 278 7.46 -36.62 7.30
N LEU A 279 7.29 -35.64 8.19
CA LEU A 279 6.88 -34.28 7.79
C LEU A 279 8.09 -33.52 7.24
N ASN A 280 8.02 -33.05 6.00
CA ASN A 280 9.06 -32.22 5.41
C ASN A 280 8.74 -30.73 5.66
N VAL A 281 9.67 -29.98 6.25
CA VAL A 281 9.49 -28.55 6.52
C VAL A 281 10.44 -27.72 5.66
N LEU A 282 9.88 -26.87 4.79
CA LEU A 282 10.64 -26.02 3.87
C LEU A 282 10.55 -24.55 4.29
N PHE A 283 11.70 -23.94 4.57
CA PHE A 283 11.81 -22.54 4.93
C PHE A 283 12.08 -21.68 3.69
N VAL A 284 11.17 -20.77 3.36
CA VAL A 284 11.26 -19.92 2.16
C VAL A 284 11.37 -18.45 2.56
N SER A 285 12.49 -17.85 2.17
CA SER A 285 12.78 -16.44 2.40
C SER A 285 13.86 -15.96 1.43
N SER A 286 14.17 -14.67 1.44
CA SER A 286 15.28 -14.13 0.65
C SER A 286 16.65 -14.80 0.94
N LYS A 287 16.80 -15.48 2.09
CA LYS A 287 18.04 -16.16 2.49
C LYS A 287 18.01 -17.69 2.37
N HIS A 288 16.84 -18.32 2.48
CA HIS A 288 16.69 -19.79 2.58
C HIS A 288 16.23 -20.44 1.26
N GLY A 289 16.14 -19.66 0.18
CA GLY A 289 15.76 -20.14 -1.15
C GLY A 289 14.41 -19.60 -1.62
N SER A 290 14.11 -19.78 -2.90
CA SER A 290 12.84 -19.41 -3.51
C SER A 290 12.08 -20.65 -3.96
N VAL A 291 10.77 -20.64 -3.72
CA VAL A 291 9.84 -21.56 -4.37
C VAL A 291 9.45 -20.99 -5.73
N ASN A 292 9.45 -21.83 -6.76
CA ASN A 292 8.93 -21.46 -8.09
C ASN A 292 7.40 -21.56 -8.07
N TRP A 293 6.77 -20.54 -7.51
CA TRP A 293 5.33 -20.51 -7.27
C TRP A 293 4.49 -20.74 -8.54
N ASP A 294 4.98 -20.29 -9.69
CA ASP A 294 4.34 -20.34 -11.00
C ASP A 294 4.77 -21.53 -11.88
N ASP A 295 5.64 -22.41 -11.38
CA ASP A 295 6.10 -23.59 -12.11
C ASP A 295 5.28 -24.83 -11.74
N SER A 296 4.36 -25.24 -12.62
CA SER A 296 3.56 -26.45 -12.41
C SER A 296 4.39 -27.73 -12.27
N ALA A 297 5.55 -27.82 -12.93
CA ALA A 297 6.38 -29.02 -12.88
C ALA A 297 7.05 -29.17 -11.51
N PHE A 298 7.47 -28.06 -10.90
CA PHE A 298 7.96 -28.07 -9.52
C PHE A 298 6.95 -28.72 -8.57
N TRP A 299 5.68 -28.30 -8.66
CA TRP A 299 4.63 -28.80 -7.75
C TRP A 299 4.22 -30.24 -8.03
N SER A 300 4.15 -30.66 -9.30
CA SER A 300 3.81 -32.04 -9.65
C SER A 300 4.90 -33.06 -9.30
N ASN A 301 6.13 -32.59 -9.12
CA ASN A 301 7.28 -33.43 -8.78
C ASN A 301 7.45 -33.60 -7.27
N LEU A 302 6.66 -32.90 -6.45
CA LEU A 302 6.64 -33.16 -5.01
C LEU A 302 6.03 -34.55 -4.76
N ASP A 303 6.65 -35.30 -3.86
CA ASP A 303 6.16 -36.64 -3.51
C ASP A 303 4.84 -36.52 -2.74
N SER A 304 3.75 -36.96 -3.38
CA SER A 304 2.42 -36.89 -2.81
C SER A 304 2.22 -37.74 -1.55
N VAL A 305 3.12 -38.68 -1.26
CA VAL A 305 3.04 -39.46 0.00
C VAL A 305 3.76 -38.79 1.17
N VAL A 306 4.48 -37.69 0.92
CA VAL A 306 5.23 -36.94 1.94
C VAL A 306 4.51 -35.63 2.23
N PRO A 307 4.04 -35.39 3.46
CA PRO A 307 3.45 -34.11 3.83
C PRO A 307 4.53 -33.02 3.84
N VAL A 308 4.24 -31.87 3.22
CA VAL A 308 5.16 -30.73 3.12
C VAL A 308 4.57 -29.50 3.79
N LEU A 309 5.24 -28.99 4.82
CA LEU A 309 4.95 -27.70 5.43
C LEU A 309 5.90 -26.64 4.87
N ILE A 310 5.37 -25.69 4.11
CA ILE A 310 6.15 -24.56 3.59
C ILE A 310 5.96 -23.37 4.53
N VAL A 311 7.02 -22.95 5.20
CA VAL A 311 7.05 -21.80 6.09
C VAL A 311 7.61 -20.60 5.34
N ILE A 312 6.87 -19.49 5.30
CA ILE A 312 7.25 -18.29 4.54
C ILE A 312 7.26 -17.05 5.43
N CYS A 313 8.26 -16.17 5.29
CA CYS A 313 8.24 -14.83 5.90
C CYS A 313 8.09 -13.68 4.91
N GLN A 314 8.18 -13.99 3.62
CA GLN A 314 7.93 -13.07 2.52
C GLN A 314 7.08 -13.81 1.49
N MET A 315 6.13 -13.09 0.89
CA MET A 315 5.28 -13.68 -0.16
C MET A 315 6.00 -13.67 -1.51
N SER A 316 5.54 -14.54 -2.40
CA SER A 316 5.73 -14.36 -3.84
C SER A 316 5.28 -12.96 -4.28
N GLY A 317 5.83 -12.49 -5.40
CA GLY A 317 5.42 -11.22 -6.01
C GLY A 317 3.90 -11.13 -6.16
N ARG A 318 3.33 -9.91 -6.09
CA ARG A 318 1.87 -9.68 -6.15
C ARG A 318 1.21 -10.32 -7.38
N SER A 319 1.92 -10.28 -8.49
CA SER A 319 1.50 -10.83 -9.78
C SER A 319 1.80 -12.32 -9.97
N THR A 320 2.45 -12.97 -9.01
CA THR A 320 2.82 -14.39 -9.14
C THR A 320 1.59 -15.25 -8.89
N GLU A 321 1.19 -15.99 -9.91
CA GLU A 321 0.20 -17.05 -9.79
C GLU A 321 0.80 -18.21 -9.00
N TRP A 322 0.01 -18.81 -8.11
CA TRP A 322 0.43 -20.02 -7.41
C TRP A 322 -0.09 -21.19 -8.24
N LYS A 323 0.77 -22.09 -8.67
CA LYS A 323 0.38 -23.34 -9.35
C LYS A 323 0.20 -24.51 -8.36
N CYS A 324 0.40 -24.25 -7.06
CA CYS A 324 0.30 -25.24 -6.00
C CYS A 324 -1.12 -25.57 -5.55
N HIS A 325 -2.15 -24.83 -5.98
CA HIS A 325 -3.53 -24.97 -5.45
C HIS A 325 -4.04 -26.42 -5.41
N PRO A 326 -3.85 -27.28 -6.44
CA PRO A 326 -4.31 -28.66 -6.40
C PRO A 326 -3.68 -29.52 -5.29
N TYR A 327 -2.53 -29.11 -4.77
CA TYR A 327 -1.75 -29.82 -3.76
C TYR A 327 -1.88 -29.18 -2.37
N LEU A 328 -2.52 -28.02 -2.27
CA LEU A 328 -2.61 -27.24 -1.05
C LEU A 328 -3.80 -27.72 -0.20
N SER A 329 -3.53 -28.22 1.01
CA SER A 329 -4.55 -28.54 2.02
C SER A 329 -5.06 -27.28 2.70
N TRP A 330 -4.14 -26.38 3.06
CA TRP A 330 -4.49 -25.13 3.73
C TRP A 330 -3.43 -24.05 3.55
N PHE A 331 -3.87 -22.80 3.73
CA PHE A 331 -3.02 -21.62 3.84
C PHE A 331 -3.31 -20.89 5.15
N HIS A 332 -2.26 -20.63 5.92
CA HIS A 332 -2.35 -19.94 7.21
C HIS A 332 -1.61 -18.62 7.17
N THR A 333 -2.34 -17.54 7.44
CA THR A 333 -1.77 -16.19 7.54
C THR A 333 -2.36 -15.45 8.73
N CYS A 334 -1.65 -15.53 9.85
CA CYS A 334 -1.93 -14.70 11.02
C CYS A 334 -1.17 -13.38 10.93
N ARG A 335 -1.89 -12.25 10.96
CA ARG A 335 -1.29 -10.90 10.94
C ARG A 335 -1.66 -10.11 12.19
N SER A 336 -0.74 -9.26 12.65
CA SER A 336 -0.96 -8.39 13.79
C SER A 336 -2.15 -7.47 13.57
N LEU A 337 -2.80 -7.06 14.66
CA LEU A 337 -3.88 -6.06 14.61
C LEU A 337 -3.41 -4.69 14.08
N SER A 338 -2.09 -4.46 14.07
CA SER A 338 -1.42 -3.30 13.50
C SER A 338 -1.19 -3.42 11.98
N CYS A 339 -1.47 -4.56 11.35
CA CYS A 339 -1.34 -4.76 9.91
C CYS A 339 -2.57 -4.21 9.16
N SER A 340 -2.37 -3.45 8.08
CA SER A 340 -3.48 -2.84 7.34
C SER A 340 -4.41 -3.90 6.74
N ALA A 341 -5.72 -3.64 6.78
CA ALA A 341 -6.71 -4.54 6.19
C ALA A 341 -6.42 -4.83 4.70
N SER A 342 -5.99 -3.81 3.94
CA SER A 342 -5.57 -3.99 2.54
C SER A 342 -4.44 -5.02 2.37
N THR A 343 -3.46 -5.01 3.27
CA THR A 343 -2.36 -5.99 3.26
C THR A 343 -2.89 -7.38 3.63
N GLN A 344 -3.73 -7.49 4.66
CA GLN A 344 -4.33 -8.76 5.07
C GLN A 344 -5.17 -9.39 3.96
N ILE A 345 -5.99 -8.60 3.27
CA ILE A 345 -6.80 -9.01 2.11
C ILE A 345 -5.92 -9.57 0.98
N GLN A 346 -4.92 -8.80 0.55
CA GLN A 346 -4.00 -9.23 -0.52
C GLN A 346 -3.22 -10.50 -0.18
N ASP A 347 -2.94 -10.68 1.11
CA ASP A 347 -2.19 -11.80 1.63
C ASP A 347 -3.03 -13.07 1.68
N GLN A 348 -4.23 -13.00 2.26
CA GLN A 348 -5.10 -14.16 2.41
C GLN A 348 -5.71 -14.60 1.07
N GLU A 349 -5.95 -13.68 0.14
CA GLU A 349 -6.49 -13.98 -1.19
C GLU A 349 -5.42 -14.46 -2.19
N ARG A 350 -4.28 -14.97 -1.71
CA ARG A 350 -3.33 -15.66 -2.59
C ARG A 350 -3.83 -17.00 -3.06
N VAL A 351 -4.69 -17.64 -2.28
CA VAL A 351 -5.30 -18.95 -2.57
C VAL A 351 -6.56 -18.86 -3.42
N VAL A 352 -6.96 -17.70 -3.93
CA VAL A 352 -8.03 -17.64 -4.95
C VAL A 352 -7.50 -18.12 -6.31
N TYR A 353 -8.36 -18.72 -7.13
CA TYR A 353 -7.97 -19.38 -8.38
C TYR A 353 -9.15 -19.48 -9.37
N TYR A 354 -8.88 -19.92 -10.60
CA TYR A 354 -9.92 -20.35 -11.55
C TYR A 354 -9.98 -21.88 -11.63
N GLU A 355 -11.16 -22.47 -11.45
CA GLU A 355 -11.42 -23.91 -11.61
C GLU A 355 -11.14 -24.43 -13.03
N THR A 356 -11.06 -23.55 -14.02
CA THR A 356 -10.63 -23.93 -15.37
C THR A 356 -9.13 -24.18 -15.46
N GLU A 357 -8.34 -23.54 -14.59
CA GLU A 357 -6.88 -23.69 -14.52
C GLU A 357 -6.47 -24.87 -13.63
N TYR A 358 -7.33 -25.23 -12.68
CA TYR A 358 -7.10 -26.27 -11.68
C TYR A 358 -8.32 -27.19 -11.59
N ASN A 359 -8.12 -28.49 -11.68
CA ASN A 359 -9.15 -29.53 -11.60
C ASN A 359 -10.18 -29.32 -10.45
N LYS A 360 -11.41 -29.84 -10.65
CA LYS A 360 -12.56 -29.81 -9.70
C LYS A 360 -12.37 -30.49 -8.33
N GLY A 361 -11.13 -30.70 -7.87
CA GLY A 361 -10.79 -31.36 -6.61
C GLY A 361 -10.01 -30.48 -5.63
N THR A 362 -9.75 -29.22 -5.96
CA THR A 362 -9.08 -28.27 -5.07
C THR A 362 -9.97 -27.97 -3.86
N ASP A 363 -9.54 -28.44 -2.70
CA ASP A 363 -10.20 -28.22 -1.41
C ASP A 363 -9.17 -27.63 -0.44
N ILE A 364 -9.17 -26.31 -0.32
CA ILE A 364 -8.23 -25.54 0.49
C ILE A 364 -8.97 -24.93 1.68
N VAL A 365 -8.41 -25.05 2.87
CA VAL A 365 -8.85 -24.27 4.05
C VAL A 365 -7.98 -23.02 4.20
N LEU A 366 -8.62 -21.86 4.31
CA LEU A 366 -7.98 -20.57 4.52
C LEU A 366 -8.08 -20.17 6.00
N TYR A 367 -6.96 -20.20 6.72
CA TYR A 367 -6.85 -19.59 8.03
C TYR A 367 -6.38 -18.14 7.86
N GLY A 368 -7.33 -17.20 7.94
CA GLY A 368 -7.10 -15.77 7.66
C GLY A 368 -7.96 -14.86 8.55
N ASN A 369 -8.08 -13.58 8.21
CA ASN A 369 -8.94 -12.67 8.96
C ASN A 369 -10.36 -12.70 8.37
N GLU A 370 -11.33 -13.21 9.13
CA GLU A 370 -12.71 -13.37 8.68
C GLU A 370 -13.36 -12.02 8.37
N ASN A 371 -13.13 -11.00 9.19
CA ASN A 371 -13.68 -9.67 8.94
C ASN A 371 -13.10 -9.05 7.65
N CYS A 372 -11.80 -9.24 7.38
CA CYS A 372 -11.19 -8.80 6.12
C CYS A 372 -11.78 -9.55 4.92
N ALA A 373 -12.11 -10.83 5.08
CA ALA A 373 -12.73 -11.62 4.02
C ALA A 373 -14.17 -11.16 3.73
N LEU A 374 -14.97 -10.95 4.78
CA LEU A 374 -16.33 -10.42 4.66
C LEU A 374 -16.33 -9.07 3.95
N TYR A 375 -15.38 -8.20 4.30
CA TYR A 375 -15.26 -6.89 3.66
C TYR A 375 -14.84 -7.01 2.19
N SER A 376 -13.83 -7.85 1.88
CA SER A 376 -13.38 -8.07 0.51
C SER A 376 -14.44 -8.76 -0.37
N ALA A 377 -15.30 -9.59 0.23
CA ALA A 377 -16.47 -10.18 -0.42
C ALA A 377 -17.62 -9.16 -0.64
N GLY A 378 -17.51 -7.95 -0.08
CA GLY A 378 -18.58 -6.93 -0.12
C GLY A 378 -19.78 -7.26 0.77
N LEU A 379 -19.62 -8.15 1.76
CA LEU A 379 -20.68 -8.57 2.69
C LEU A 379 -20.81 -7.63 3.90
N ILE A 380 -19.75 -6.90 4.22
CA ILE A 380 -19.75 -5.81 5.22
C ILE A 380 -19.07 -4.59 4.60
N ASP A 381 -19.43 -3.39 5.06
CA ASP A 381 -18.80 -2.16 4.60
C ASP A 381 -17.56 -1.79 5.42
N SER A 382 -16.85 -0.72 5.03
CA SER A 382 -15.69 -0.26 5.79
C SER A 382 -16.05 0.15 7.22
N LYS A 383 -17.23 0.73 7.47
CA LYS A 383 -17.61 1.17 8.82
C LYS A 383 -17.78 -0.03 9.76
N GLU A 384 -18.47 -1.05 9.28
CA GLU A 384 -18.68 -2.30 9.99
C GLU A 384 -17.38 -3.06 10.21
N LEU A 385 -16.46 -3.09 9.23
CA LEU A 385 -15.11 -3.63 9.43
C LEU A 385 -14.39 -2.93 10.59
N ILE A 386 -14.48 -1.59 10.66
CA ILE A 386 -13.85 -0.78 11.70
C ILE A 386 -14.43 -1.09 13.08
N ASP A 387 -15.76 -1.19 13.17
CA ASP A 387 -16.48 -1.49 14.41
C ASP A 387 -16.15 -2.91 14.91
N ARG A 388 -16.08 -3.89 14.00
CA ARG A 388 -15.78 -5.30 14.33
C ARG A 388 -14.32 -5.56 14.68
N THR A 389 -13.38 -4.76 14.15
CA THR A 389 -11.93 -4.96 14.36
C THR A 389 -11.33 -4.07 15.46
N ASN A 390 -12.16 -3.37 16.24
CA ASN A 390 -11.76 -2.48 17.34
C ASN A 390 -10.75 -1.40 16.91
N LYS A 391 -11.16 -0.39 16.13
CA LYS A 391 -10.46 0.90 15.77
C LYS A 391 -8.98 0.90 15.34
N MET A 392 -8.12 -0.03 15.73
CA MET A 392 -6.67 -0.07 15.47
C MET A 392 -6.38 -0.56 14.04
N LEU A 393 -7.08 -1.60 13.60
CA LEU A 393 -7.02 -2.12 12.23
C LEU A 393 -7.54 -1.06 11.23
N ALA A 394 -8.57 -0.31 11.65
CA ALA A 394 -9.14 0.84 10.95
C ALA A 394 -8.16 2.02 10.79
N LEU A 395 -7.47 2.40 11.86
CA LEU A 395 -6.44 3.46 11.84
C LEU A 395 -5.29 3.10 10.88
N THR A 396 -5.14 1.82 10.53
CA THR A 396 -4.12 1.33 9.61
C THR A 396 -4.56 1.34 8.13
N LEU A 397 -5.86 1.45 7.83
CA LEU A 397 -6.32 1.85 6.49
C LEU A 397 -5.72 3.23 6.12
N ASN A 398 -5.65 4.13 7.11
CA ASN A 398 -5.09 5.47 6.94
C ASN A 398 -3.54 5.53 7.05
N GLY A 399 -2.86 4.41 7.30
CA GLY A 399 -1.39 4.23 7.20
C GLY A 399 -0.51 5.28 7.91
N ARG A 400 -1.02 5.98 8.93
CA ARG A 400 -0.20 6.82 9.83
C ARG A 400 -0.05 6.15 11.18
N CYS A 401 0.69 5.06 11.23
CA CYS A 401 1.27 4.57 12.47
C CYS A 401 2.77 4.33 12.29
N GLN A 402 3.50 5.38 11.88
CA GLN A 402 4.95 5.42 12.06
C GLN A 402 5.37 6.02 13.42
N ASN A 403 4.44 6.54 14.20
CA ASN A 403 4.74 7.06 15.54
C ASN A 403 4.09 6.17 16.60
N SER A 404 4.94 5.65 17.48
CA SER A 404 4.62 4.87 18.70
C SER A 404 3.78 5.63 19.74
N PHE A 405 3.29 6.83 19.39
CA PHE A 405 2.64 7.76 20.30
C PHE A 405 1.54 8.54 19.58
N ARG A 406 0.39 8.70 20.26
CA ARG A 406 -0.64 9.66 19.88
C ARG A 406 -0.21 11.01 20.45
N VAL A 407 -0.03 12.00 19.58
CA VAL A 407 0.40 13.34 19.96
C VAL A 407 -0.85 14.20 20.18
N PHE A 408 -1.08 14.63 21.41
CA PHE A 408 -2.10 15.61 21.74
C PHE A 408 -1.46 16.99 21.73
N MET A 409 -2.03 17.87 20.92
CA MET A 409 -1.55 19.23 20.73
C MET A 409 -2.35 20.18 21.61
N LYS A 410 -1.67 21.12 22.27
CA LYS A 410 -2.35 22.32 22.76
C LYS A 410 -2.86 23.13 21.57
N THR A 411 -3.91 23.90 21.78
CA THR A 411 -4.37 24.90 20.81
C THR A 411 -3.18 25.81 20.47
N PRO A 412 -2.82 25.97 19.19
CA PRO A 412 -1.72 26.83 18.81
C PRO A 412 -1.97 28.27 19.25
N GLU A 413 -0.95 28.90 19.84
CA GLU A 413 -1.01 30.31 20.25
C GLU A 413 -0.34 31.16 19.18
N VAL A 414 -0.97 32.28 18.84
CA VAL A 414 -0.50 33.20 17.80
C VAL A 414 -0.12 34.53 18.45
N TYR A 415 1.02 35.09 18.04
CA TYR A 415 1.54 36.34 18.53
C TYR A 415 1.93 37.24 17.36
N ASP A 416 1.72 38.54 17.51
CA ASP A 416 1.98 39.53 16.46
C ASP A 416 3.45 39.97 16.45
N SER A 417 4.16 39.77 17.56
CA SER A 417 5.57 40.08 17.72
C SER A 417 6.31 39.03 18.55
N TRP A 418 7.64 39.00 18.48
CA TRP A 418 8.44 38.11 19.31
C TRP A 418 8.31 38.48 20.80
N GLU A 419 8.21 39.78 21.08
CA GLU A 419 8.07 40.35 22.42
C GLU A 419 6.80 39.89 23.14
N GLU A 420 5.77 39.51 22.38
CA GLU A 420 4.51 38.99 22.93
C GLU A 420 4.58 37.51 23.32
N ILE A 421 5.59 36.77 22.87
CA ILE A 421 5.73 35.35 23.22
C ILE A 421 6.16 35.26 24.70
N PRO A 422 5.43 34.53 25.57
CA PRO A 422 5.77 34.44 26.98
C PRO A 422 7.18 33.89 27.22
N GLU A 423 7.93 34.50 28.13
CA GLU A 423 9.30 34.07 28.49
C GLU A 423 9.40 32.56 28.87
N PRO A 424 8.41 31.96 29.57
CA PRO A 424 8.41 30.51 29.82
C PRO A 424 8.32 29.64 28.56
N VAL A 425 7.76 30.17 27.46
CA VAL A 425 7.72 29.50 26.15
C VAL A 425 9.05 29.71 25.44
N ILE A 426 9.56 30.94 25.42
CA ILE A 426 10.85 31.28 24.80
C ILE A 426 11.99 30.43 25.39
N SER A 427 12.05 30.28 26.71
CA SER A 427 13.10 29.50 27.39
C SER A 427 13.10 28.01 27.06
N LYS A 428 11.96 27.48 26.59
CA LYS A 428 11.84 26.10 26.09
C LYS A 428 12.19 25.96 24.61
N LEU A 429 12.21 27.06 23.85
CA LEU A 429 12.62 27.04 22.45
C LEU A 429 14.14 26.88 22.38
N LYS A 430 14.61 26.11 21.38
CA LYS A 430 16.04 26.02 21.07
C LYS A 430 16.58 27.32 20.46
N LEU A 431 15.72 28.04 19.74
CA LEU A 431 16.01 29.32 19.09
C LEU A 431 15.84 30.47 20.10
N LYS A 432 16.84 31.34 20.25
CA LYS A 432 16.78 32.52 21.13
C LYS A 432 16.54 33.81 20.33
N LYS A 433 16.04 34.85 21.01
CA LYS A 433 15.81 36.19 20.42
C LYS A 433 17.05 36.76 19.73
N VAL A 434 18.23 36.52 20.31
CA VAL A 434 19.51 36.98 19.77
C VAL A 434 19.85 36.31 18.44
N ASP A 435 19.34 35.10 18.18
CA ASP A 435 19.51 34.41 16.89
C ASP A 435 18.66 35.04 15.79
N LEU A 436 17.50 35.62 16.15
CA LEU A 436 16.62 36.40 15.27
C LEU A 436 17.15 37.80 14.96
N ILE A 437 17.80 38.45 15.93
CA ILE A 437 18.24 39.87 15.83
C ILE A 437 19.67 40.01 15.31
N ASN A 438 20.57 39.07 15.62
CA ASN A 438 21.89 39.06 14.98
C ASN A 438 21.76 38.75 13.48
N GLU A 439 22.68 39.25 12.67
CA GLU A 439 22.68 39.20 11.20
C GLU A 439 22.50 37.80 10.55
N ARG A 440 22.36 36.74 11.34
CA ARG A 440 21.98 35.38 10.93
C ARG A 440 20.51 35.22 10.54
N LEU A 441 19.60 36.06 11.03
CA LEU A 441 18.17 36.05 10.65
C LEU A 441 17.68 37.46 10.24
N ARG A 442 18.48 38.19 9.45
CA ARG A 442 17.84 39.12 8.51
C ARG A 442 16.93 38.26 7.62
N LEU A 443 15.63 38.19 7.92
CA LEU A 443 14.59 37.71 7.02
C LEU A 443 14.80 38.45 5.70
N ARG A 444 15.56 37.82 4.79
CA ARG A 444 15.99 38.47 3.56
C ARG A 444 14.74 38.73 2.77
N LYS A 445 14.49 40.00 2.49
CA LYS A 445 13.55 40.49 1.49
C LYS A 445 13.77 39.76 0.17
N GLN A 446 13.07 38.65 -0.03
CA GLN A 446 12.72 38.17 -1.37
C GLN A 446 11.34 38.72 -1.68
N MET A 447 11.28 39.99 -2.04
CA MET A 447 10.21 40.46 -2.89
C MET A 447 10.80 40.72 -4.28
N ILE A 448 10.38 39.90 -5.25
CA ILE A 448 10.26 40.44 -6.60
C ILE A 448 8.97 41.24 -6.55
N TYR A 449 9.06 42.55 -6.41
CA TYR A 449 7.95 43.40 -6.81
C TYR A 449 8.28 44.00 -8.16
N THR A 450 7.32 43.89 -9.06
CA THR A 450 7.39 44.48 -10.39
C THR A 450 6.90 45.91 -10.29
N GLN A 451 7.77 46.89 -10.51
CA GLN A 451 7.32 48.25 -10.77
C GLN A 451 7.27 48.45 -12.28
N HIS A 452 6.08 48.77 -12.79
CA HIS A 452 5.92 49.20 -14.18
C HIS A 452 6.22 50.70 -14.24
N LYS A 453 7.40 51.05 -14.77
CA LYS A 453 7.74 52.44 -15.09
C LYS A 453 8.19 52.47 -16.55
N ASN A 454 7.51 53.27 -17.38
CA ASN A 454 7.84 53.49 -18.79
C ASN A 454 7.97 52.18 -19.62
N ASN A 455 6.96 51.30 -19.58
CA ASN A 455 6.90 50.05 -20.36
C ASN A 455 8.07 49.05 -20.15
N ALA A 456 8.89 49.21 -19.12
CA ALA A 456 9.91 48.23 -18.74
C ALA A 456 9.64 47.62 -17.35
N THR A 457 9.79 46.30 -17.25
CA THR A 457 9.72 45.53 -16.00
C THR A 457 11.11 45.50 -15.37
N LEU A 458 11.32 46.21 -14.27
CA LEU A 458 12.58 46.15 -13.50
C LEU A 458 12.45 45.11 -12.37
N HIS A 459 13.36 44.12 -12.37
CA HIS A 459 13.49 43.14 -11.30
C HIS A 459 14.70 43.51 -10.43
N HIS A 460 14.47 43.80 -9.14
CA HIS A 460 15.56 44.02 -8.18
C HIS A 460 15.97 42.70 -7.53
N LEU A 461 17.27 42.38 -7.55
CA LEU A 461 17.86 41.18 -6.93
C LEU A 461 18.91 41.62 -5.90
N VAL A 462 18.89 41.02 -4.71
CA VAL A 462 19.88 41.28 -3.65
C VAL A 462 20.53 39.95 -3.25
N GLU A 463 21.86 39.92 -3.19
CA GLU A 463 22.67 38.78 -2.74
C GLU A 463 22.86 38.76 -1.24
N VAL A 464 22.98 37.56 -0.63
CA VAL A 464 23.82 37.40 0.56
C VAL A 464 24.28 35.94 0.75
N ALA A 465 25.30 35.77 1.60
CA ALA A 465 26.23 34.65 1.78
C ALA A 465 25.69 33.34 2.43
N ASP A 466 26.59 32.35 2.46
CA ASP A 466 26.49 30.90 2.65
C ASP A 466 26.50 30.46 4.14
N TYR A 467 25.54 29.65 4.63
CA TYR A 467 25.54 29.00 5.97
C TYR A 467 24.54 27.83 6.07
N SER A 468 24.83 26.81 6.90
CA SER A 468 24.04 25.58 7.12
C SER A 468 23.05 25.68 8.30
N TRP A 469 21.83 25.14 8.14
CA TRP A 469 20.64 25.46 8.95
C TRP A 469 20.03 24.30 9.76
N GLU A 470 20.71 23.14 9.85
CA GLU A 470 20.04 21.91 10.29
C GLU A 470 19.85 21.76 11.82
N ASP A 471 20.47 22.59 12.68
CA ASP A 471 20.53 22.31 14.13
C ASP A 471 19.76 23.24 15.09
N ASP A 472 19.30 24.43 14.69
CA ASP A 472 18.91 25.48 15.68
C ASP A 472 17.40 25.82 15.79
N GLY A 473 16.50 24.89 15.45
CA GLY A 473 15.11 24.96 15.91
C GLY A 473 14.16 25.92 15.18
N MET A 474 14.59 26.57 14.09
CA MET A 474 13.69 27.15 13.09
C MET A 474 13.52 26.15 11.93
N TYR A 475 12.28 25.77 11.62
CA TYR A 475 11.99 24.87 10.49
C TYR A 475 11.11 25.60 9.47
N THR A 476 11.75 26.05 8.39
CA THR A 476 11.13 25.95 7.06
C THR A 476 11.51 24.56 6.54
N THR A 477 10.59 23.85 5.89
CA THR A 477 10.76 22.44 5.51
C THR A 477 12.13 22.15 4.87
N ALA A 478 12.91 21.23 5.46
CA ALA A 478 14.25 20.84 5.03
C ALA A 478 14.36 20.40 3.55
N ASP A 479 13.27 19.97 2.92
CA ASP A 479 13.26 19.60 1.50
C ASP A 479 13.26 20.81 0.54
N PHE A 480 12.99 22.02 1.04
CA PHE A 480 12.91 23.23 0.22
C PHE A 480 14.26 23.94 0.08
N LEU A 481 15.10 23.92 1.12
CA LEU A 481 16.42 24.55 1.12
C LEU A 481 17.44 23.80 0.26
N LYS A 482 17.32 22.46 0.14
CA LYS A 482 18.15 21.66 -0.78
C LYS A 482 18.02 22.10 -2.24
N PHE A 483 16.88 22.69 -2.62
CA PHE A 483 16.66 23.23 -3.97
C PHE A 483 17.21 24.64 -4.18
N CYS A 484 17.43 25.41 -3.11
CA CYS A 484 18.01 26.76 -3.20
C CYS A 484 19.55 26.75 -3.31
N TYR A 485 20.20 25.62 -2.98
CA TYR A 485 21.66 25.47 -3.01
C TYR A 485 22.26 25.34 -4.42
N LEU A 486 21.44 25.24 -5.47
CA LEU A 486 21.88 25.25 -6.87
C LEU A 486 22.04 26.69 -7.38
N LYS A 487 22.93 27.48 -6.78
CA LYS A 487 23.23 28.84 -7.24
C LYS A 487 24.72 29.12 -7.51
N GLU A 488 25.46 28.11 -7.94
CA GLU A 488 26.81 28.33 -8.54
C GLU A 488 26.94 27.81 -9.98
N THR A 489 25.95 27.11 -10.54
CA THR A 489 26.08 26.46 -11.85
C THR A 489 25.20 27.06 -12.94
N GLY A 490 25.16 28.39 -13.08
CA GLY A 490 24.84 29.10 -14.33
C GLY A 490 23.57 28.73 -15.13
N ARG A 491 22.64 27.93 -14.60
CA ARG A 491 21.42 27.49 -15.29
C ARG A 491 20.20 28.22 -14.73
N LYS A 492 19.31 28.65 -15.63
CA LYS A 492 18.06 29.33 -15.30
C LYS A 492 17.24 28.48 -14.31
N ALA A 493 16.96 29.04 -13.14
CA ALA A 493 16.08 28.42 -12.16
C ALA A 493 14.63 28.35 -12.70
N PRO A 494 13.89 27.26 -12.45
CA PRO A 494 12.46 27.26 -12.67
C PRO A 494 11.81 28.27 -11.72
N LYS A 495 10.76 28.96 -12.18
CA LYS A 495 9.88 29.79 -11.33
C LYS A 495 9.45 28.95 -10.11
N TYR A 496 9.14 29.63 -8.98
CA TYR A 496 8.55 29.14 -7.71
C TYR A 496 9.54 29.00 -6.52
N ASN A 497 9.19 29.15 -5.23
CA ASN A 497 7.91 29.35 -4.54
C ASN A 497 8.17 29.87 -3.10
N ARG A 498 7.10 30.40 -2.47
CA ARG A 498 7.00 31.07 -1.15
C ARG A 498 7.78 30.43 0.00
N THR A 499 8.50 31.25 0.75
CA THR A 499 9.37 30.86 1.89
C THR A 499 8.66 30.81 3.25
N VAL A 500 7.40 31.23 3.35
CA VAL A 500 6.64 31.33 4.60
C VAL A 500 5.23 30.80 4.40
N TRP A 501 4.74 30.00 5.34
CA TRP A 501 3.42 29.37 5.26
C TRP A 501 2.31 30.39 5.48
N ARG A 502 1.20 30.22 4.77
CA ARG A 502 -0.06 30.88 5.12
C ARG A 502 -0.68 30.21 6.35
N LYS A 503 -1.47 30.94 7.14
CA LYS A 503 -2.10 30.42 8.37
C LYS A 503 -2.84 29.11 8.11
N THR A 504 -3.67 29.06 7.07
CA THR A 504 -4.44 27.85 6.74
C THR A 504 -3.55 26.67 6.36
N GLU A 505 -2.41 26.92 5.70
CA GLU A 505 -1.44 25.87 5.37
C GLU A 505 -0.74 25.31 6.61
N LEU A 506 -0.44 26.20 7.57
CA LEU A 506 0.16 25.83 8.85
C LEU A 506 -0.80 25.06 9.75
N LEU A 507 -2.07 25.47 9.80
CA LEU A 507 -3.11 24.77 10.54
C LEU A 507 -3.41 23.36 9.97
N LYS A 508 -3.25 23.15 8.66
CA LYS A 508 -3.36 21.80 8.05
C LYS A 508 -2.21 20.87 8.42
N ASN A 509 -1.09 21.41 8.90
CA ASN A 509 0.14 20.68 9.18
C ASN A 509 0.59 20.82 10.63
N LEU A 510 -0.38 20.96 11.56
CA LEU A 510 -0.08 21.23 12.97
C LEU A 510 0.86 20.22 13.60
N SER A 511 0.80 18.93 13.26
CA SER A 511 1.66 17.89 13.83
C SER A 511 3.06 17.78 13.18
N ALA A 512 3.33 18.49 12.08
CA ALA A 512 4.54 18.30 11.30
C ALA A 512 5.81 18.69 12.08
N GLY A 513 6.74 17.73 12.19
CA GLY A 513 8.06 17.90 12.81
C GLY A 513 8.08 17.87 14.34
N MET A 514 6.95 17.77 15.02
CA MET A 514 6.91 17.69 16.49
C MET A 514 6.99 16.24 16.97
N ASN A 515 7.71 16.03 18.07
CA ASN A 515 7.87 14.72 18.71
C ASN A 515 8.31 14.91 20.17
N LYS A 516 8.49 13.81 20.92
CA LYS A 516 8.91 13.86 22.33
C LYS A 516 10.25 14.61 22.55
N LYS A 517 11.16 14.61 21.58
CA LYS A 517 12.45 15.33 21.66
C LYS A 517 12.32 16.81 21.31
N ASN A 518 11.28 17.19 20.57
CA ASN A 518 10.98 18.56 20.17
C ASN A 518 9.47 18.83 20.41
N PRO A 519 9.04 18.95 21.68
CA PRO A 519 7.63 19.07 22.04
C PRO A 519 7.07 20.47 21.81
N LEU A 520 7.92 21.46 21.58
CA LEU A 520 7.55 22.84 21.34
C LEU A 520 8.16 23.29 20.01
N ARG A 521 7.38 24.00 19.19
CA ARG A 521 7.85 24.60 17.95
C ARG A 521 7.31 26.02 17.78
N LEU A 522 8.15 26.86 17.19
CA LEU A 522 7.79 28.19 16.75
C LEU A 522 7.79 28.24 15.21
N ASN A 523 6.73 28.79 14.64
CA ASN A 523 6.59 28.96 13.20
C ASN A 523 6.29 30.42 12.87
N LEU A 524 6.88 30.91 11.78
CA LEU A 524 6.52 32.17 11.16
C LEU A 524 5.45 31.91 10.10
N PHE A 525 4.41 32.73 10.08
CA PHE A 525 3.35 32.61 9.09
C PHE A 525 2.77 33.98 8.73
N TYR A 526 2.05 34.04 7.61
CA TYR A 526 1.22 35.19 7.25
C TYR A 526 -0.25 34.83 7.36
N GLU A 527 -1.10 35.78 7.76
CA GLU A 527 -2.54 35.66 7.52
C GLU A 527 -2.78 35.43 6.01
N ASP A 528 -3.85 34.70 5.65
CA ASP A 528 -4.02 34.17 4.30
C ASP A 528 -4.10 35.28 3.22
N ASP A 529 -4.60 36.44 3.61
CA ASP A 529 -4.79 37.64 2.80
C ASP A 529 -3.64 38.67 2.92
N GLU A 530 -2.71 38.49 3.86
CA GLU A 530 -1.62 39.46 4.11
C GLU A 530 -0.64 39.53 2.91
N ARG A 531 -0.30 40.75 2.48
CA ARG A 531 0.58 41.00 1.32
C ARG A 531 1.85 41.73 1.70
N ASN A 532 1.89 42.33 2.90
CA ASN A 532 3.07 42.99 3.44
C ASN A 532 4.01 41.94 4.06
N PRO A 533 5.23 41.78 3.51
CA PRO A 533 6.18 40.79 4.04
C PRO A 533 6.68 41.11 5.46
N GLU A 534 6.53 42.36 5.91
CA GLU A 534 6.92 42.78 7.27
C GLU A 534 5.87 42.41 8.32
N ASN A 535 4.64 42.05 7.91
CA ASN A 535 3.52 41.71 8.79
C ASN A 535 3.38 40.18 8.99
N TYR A 536 4.48 39.50 9.27
CA TYR A 536 4.42 38.08 9.65
C TYR A 536 4.04 37.96 11.13
N LYS A 537 3.45 36.82 11.48
CA LYS A 537 3.08 36.46 12.84
C LYS A 537 3.82 35.22 13.29
N PHE A 538 3.83 34.99 14.59
CA PHE A 538 4.42 33.84 15.24
C PHE A 538 3.32 32.88 15.67
N MET A 539 3.49 31.59 15.41
CA MET A 539 2.64 30.53 15.94
C MET A 539 3.48 29.58 16.77
N VAL A 540 3.12 29.48 18.05
CA VAL A 540 3.69 28.50 18.97
C VAL A 540 2.80 27.26 18.96
N ARG A 541 3.43 26.10 18.76
CA ARG A 541 2.80 24.78 18.79
C ARG A 541 3.45 23.98 19.89
N GLU A 542 2.67 23.54 20.88
CA GLU A 542 3.15 22.72 21.99
C GLU A 542 2.40 21.38 22.04
N ILE A 543 3.15 20.30 22.20
CA ILE A 543 2.61 18.99 22.58
C ILE A 543 2.16 19.09 24.03
N ASP A 544 0.87 18.89 24.26
CA ASP A 544 0.29 18.81 25.61
C ASP A 544 0.73 17.51 26.30
N ARG A 545 0.47 16.39 25.63
CA ARG A 545 0.89 15.07 26.09
C ARG A 545 1.12 14.14 24.91
N THR A 546 2.07 13.22 25.07
CA THR A 546 2.19 12.05 24.21
C THR A 546 1.63 10.86 24.96
N GLU A 547 0.55 10.28 24.46
CA GLU A 547 0.12 8.98 24.96
C GLU A 547 0.87 7.91 24.18
N PRO A 548 1.54 6.95 24.83
CA PRO A 548 2.01 5.77 24.14
C PRO A 548 0.81 5.13 23.48
N VAL A 549 0.87 4.98 22.16
CA VAL A 549 0.07 3.94 21.55
C VAL A 549 0.77 2.69 22.03
N MET A 550 0.14 1.94 22.93
CA MET A 550 0.64 0.63 23.35
C MET A 550 0.67 -0.27 22.11
N PHE A 551 1.76 -0.20 21.35
CA PHE A 551 2.15 -1.23 20.43
C PHE A 551 2.60 -2.39 21.30
N LYS A 552 1.65 -3.26 21.67
CA LYS A 552 2.00 -4.60 22.13
C LYS A 552 2.92 -5.16 21.05
N ASN A 553 4.14 -5.50 21.46
CA ASN A 553 5.16 -6.25 20.72
C ASN A 553 4.52 -7.04 19.56
N ASP A 554 4.80 -6.68 18.29
CA ASP A 554 4.11 -7.18 17.09
C ASP A 554 4.40 -8.67 16.77
N SER A 555 4.72 -9.47 17.78
CA SER A 555 4.59 -10.92 17.69
C SER A 555 3.14 -11.26 17.95
N MET A 556 2.54 -11.96 17.00
CA MET A 556 1.23 -12.59 17.19
C MET A 556 1.23 -13.61 18.32
N TYR A 557 2.42 -13.98 18.82
CA TYR A 557 2.67 -15.16 19.64
C TYR A 557 2.85 -14.91 21.13
N ASN A 558 2.42 -13.75 21.64
CA ASN A 558 2.37 -13.45 23.07
C ASN A 558 1.05 -12.77 23.47
N PHE A 559 0.15 -13.52 24.13
CA PHE A 559 -0.72 -12.93 25.15
C PHE A 559 0.07 -12.93 26.47
N SER A 560 0.44 -11.76 26.96
CA SER A 560 0.68 -11.59 28.38
C SER A 560 -0.69 -11.52 29.07
N ASP A 561 -1.03 -12.57 29.81
CA ASP A 561 -2.11 -12.51 30.81
C ASP A 561 -1.68 -11.57 31.94
N GLY A 562 -2.57 -10.64 32.32
CA GLY A 562 -2.41 -9.73 33.46
C GLY A 562 -1.83 -8.37 33.12
#